data_AF-A0A8H7E3I9-F1
#
_entry.id   AF-A0A8H7E3I9-F1
#
_cell.length_a   1.000
_cell.length_b   1.000
_cell.length_c   1.000
_cell.angle_alpha   90.00
_cell.angle_beta   90.00
_cell.angle_gamma   90.00
#
_symmetry.space_group_name_H-M   'P 1'
#
loop_
_entity.id
_entity.type
_entity.pdbx_description
1 polymer ?
#
loop_
_entity_poly.entity_id
_entity_poly.type
_entity_poly.pdbx_seq_one_letter_code
_entity_poly.pdbx_strand_id
1 'polypeptide(L)' 'MADSNKDIDERVASAVRDILAEREAGEFPVIAQKAREHRVSKYRIQRRLKGIGPRTSRIPTNYKLSEMQKEALLPPTA' A
#
# COMPACT_ATOMS: atom_id res chain seq x y z
N MET A 1 28.99 6.74 -9.03
CA MET A 1 28.48 5.37 -9.24
C MET A 1 26.96 5.46 -9.32
N ALA A 2 26.35 5.01 -10.41
CA ALA A 2 24.90 4.87 -10.44
C ALA A 2 24.53 3.70 -9.52
N ASP A 3 23.57 3.90 -8.61
CA ASP A 3 23.07 2.82 -7.77
C ASP A 3 22.53 1.69 -8.65
N SER A 4 22.80 0.44 -8.30
CA SER A 4 22.19 -0.67 -9.02
C SER A 4 20.68 -0.68 -8.77
N ASN A 5 19.89 -1.18 -9.73
CA ASN A 5 18.43 -1.29 -9.55
C ASN A 5 18.07 -2.10 -8.30
N LYS A 6 18.90 -3.08 -7.93
CA LYS A 6 18.74 -3.89 -6.72
C LYS A 6 18.85 -3.04 -5.45
N ASP A 7 19.86 -2.17 -5.36
CA ASP A 7 20.06 -1.30 -4.20
C ASP A 7 18.92 -0.27 -4.05
N ILE A 8 18.36 0.18 -5.18
CA ILE A 8 17.16 1.04 -5.16
C ILE A 8 15.96 0.25 -4.64
N ASP A 9 15.76 -0.98 -5.08
CA ASP A 9 14.63 -1.81 -4.66
C ASP A 9 14.70 -2.18 -3.17
N GLU A 10 15.89 -2.45 -2.64
CA GLU A 10 16.11 -2.68 -1.21
C GLU A 10 15.76 -1.45 -0.36
N ARG A 11 16.17 -0.25 -0.80
CA ARG A 11 15.79 1.02 -0.14
C ARG A 11 14.29 1.29 -0.21
N VAL A 12 13.65 0.98 -1.34
CA VAL A 12 12.18 1.08 -1.45
C VAL A 12 11.50 0.10 -0.48
N ALA A 13 12.01 -1.12 -0.34
CA ALA A 13 11.46 -2.10 0.60
C ALA A 13 11.65 -1.68 2.07
N SER A 14 12.75 -1.01 2.41
CA SER A 14 12.94 -0.40 3.74
C SER A 14 11.92 0.72 3.98
N ALA A 15 11.80 1.66 3.03
CA ALA A 15 10.86 2.78 3.16
C ALA A 15 9.41 2.34 3.32
N VAL A 16 9.01 1.26 2.64
CA VAL A 16 7.67 0.67 2.77
C VAL A 16 7.46 0.06 4.15
N ARG A 17 8.46 -0.64 4.70
CA ARG A 17 8.38 -1.22 6.06
C ARG A 17 8.23 -0.13 7.11
N ASP A 18 9.01 0.93 7.02
CA ASP A 18 8.95 2.03 7.99
C ASP A 18 7.58 2.73 7.96
N ILE A 19 7.04 2.96 6.76
CA ILE A 19 5.68 3.53 6.60
C ILE A 19 4.61 2.62 7.21
N LEU A 20 4.74 1.30 7.06
CA LEU A 20 3.77 0.36 7.63
C LEU A 20 3.89 0.31 9.16
N ALA A 21 5.09 0.29 9.71
CA ALA A 21 5.32 0.31 11.16
C ALA A 21 4.75 1.59 11.80
N GLU A 22 4.96 2.75 11.19
CA GLU A 22 4.39 4.02 11.67
C GLU A 22 2.85 4.03 11.60
N ARG A 23 2.27 3.43 10.54
CA ARG A 23 0.81 3.26 10.45
C ARG A 23 0.25 2.33 11.51
N GLU A 24 0.96 1.26 11.83
CA GLU A 24 0.60 0.35 12.92
C GLU A 24 0.66 1.05 14.28
N ALA A 25 1.59 2.00 14.46
CA ALA A 25 1.66 2.87 15.62
C ALA A 25 0.56 3.97 15.66
N GLY A 26 -0.31 4.04 14.65
CA GLY A 26 -1.38 5.03 14.55
C GLY A 26 -0.97 6.36 13.92
N GLU A 27 0.26 6.46 13.41
CA GLU A 27 0.76 7.65 12.73
C GLU A 27 0.48 7.59 11.22
N PHE A 28 0.36 8.77 10.60
CA PHE A 28 0.14 8.90 9.16
C PHE A 28 1.35 9.57 8.49
N PRO A 29 2.43 8.83 8.22
CA PRO A 29 3.64 9.43 7.72
C PRO A 29 3.50 9.96 6.30
N VAL A 30 4.11 11.12 6.07
CA VAL A 30 4.15 11.75 4.76
C VAL A 30 5.08 10.96 3.85
N ILE A 31 4.52 10.22 2.90
CA ILE A 31 5.29 9.36 1.96
C ILE A 31 6.42 10.13 1.25
N ALA A 32 6.21 11.42 0.95
CA ALA A 32 7.24 12.25 0.32
C ALA A 32 8.45 12.49 1.22
N GLN A 33 8.26 12.56 2.55
CA GLN A 33 9.34 12.69 3.52
C GLN A 33 10.15 11.39 3.61
N LYS A 34 9.47 10.25 3.77
CA LYS A 34 10.11 8.92 3.74
C LYS A 34 10.88 8.67 2.45
N ALA A 35 10.35 9.08 1.31
CA ALA A 35 11.05 8.99 0.04
C ALA A 35 12.40 9.73 0.06
N ARG A 36 12.49 10.91 0.70
CA ARG A 36 13.73 11.67 0.84
C ARG A 36 14.70 11.00 1.81
N GLU A 37 14.22 10.51 2.94
CA GLU A 37 15.02 9.79 3.95
C GLU A 37 15.74 8.58 3.33
N HIS A 38 15.01 7.79 2.54
CA HIS A 38 15.57 6.61 1.87
C HIS A 38 16.21 6.90 0.50
N ARG A 39 16.23 8.17 0.05
CA ARG A 39 16.76 8.58 -1.26
C ARG A 39 16.17 7.80 -2.44
N VAL A 40 14.85 7.58 -2.43
CA VAL A 40 14.12 6.85 -3.47
C VAL A 40 12.95 7.65 -4.02
N SER A 41 12.46 7.26 -5.19
CA SER A 41 11.27 7.89 -5.78
C SER A 41 10.01 7.58 -4.96
N LYS A 42 9.27 8.64 -4.60
CA LYS A 42 7.93 8.55 -3.97
C LYS A 42 6.98 7.62 -4.74
N TYR A 43 7.03 7.64 -6.08
CA TYR A 43 6.14 6.84 -6.91
C TYR A 43 6.40 5.34 -6.78
N ARG A 44 7.65 4.93 -6.55
CA ARG A 44 7.99 3.51 -6.33
C ARG A 44 7.40 3.01 -5.01
N ILE A 45 7.53 3.80 -3.94
CA ILE A 45 6.91 3.52 -2.65
C ILE A 45 5.38 3.43 -2.78
N GLN A 46 4.75 4.43 -3.39
CA GLN A 46 3.29 4.45 -3.57
C GLN A 46 2.76 3.25 -4.35
N ARG A 47 3.46 2.84 -5.43
CA ARG A 47 3.09 1.66 -6.21
C ARG A 47 3.12 0.39 -5.35
N ARG A 48 4.14 0.24 -4.51
CA ARG A 48 4.30 -0.93 -3.63
C ARG A 48 3.23 -0.93 -2.53
N LEU A 49 2.99 0.20 -1.88
CA LEU A 49 1.94 0.34 -0.87
C LEU A 49 0.53 0.06 -1.43
N LYS A 50 0.22 0.53 -2.64
CA LYS A 50 -1.07 0.22 -3.30
C LYS A 50 -1.28 -1.26 -3.54
N GLY A 51 -0.22 -2.06 -3.64
CA GLY A 51 -0.27 -3.50 -3.84
C GLY A 51 -0.35 -4.31 -2.53
N ILE A 52 -0.22 -3.67 -1.38
CA ILE A 52 -0.22 -4.30 -0.06
C ILE A 52 -1.60 -4.12 0.56
N GLY A 53 -2.26 -5.23 0.89
CA GLY A 53 -3.59 -5.28 1.50
C GLY A 53 -4.62 -6.06 0.68
N PRO A 54 -5.73 -6.49 1.31
CA PRO A 54 -6.80 -7.20 0.63
C PRO A 54 -7.44 -6.30 -0.44
N ARG A 55 -7.77 -6.88 -1.60
CA ARG A 55 -8.48 -6.18 -2.71
C ARG A 55 -9.88 -5.67 -2.32
N THR A 56 -10.37 -5.98 -1.11
CA THR A 56 -11.70 -5.62 -0.62
C THR A 56 -11.93 -4.11 -0.59
N SER A 57 -10.91 -3.29 -0.30
CA SER A 57 -11.02 -1.84 -0.34
C SER A 57 -11.19 -1.25 -1.76
N ARG A 58 -11.11 -2.10 -2.82
CA ARG A 58 -11.33 -1.71 -4.22
C ARG A 58 -12.67 -2.18 -4.78
N ILE A 59 -13.54 -2.80 -3.98
CA ILE A 59 -14.91 -3.05 -4.43
C ILE A 59 -15.65 -1.71 -4.32
N PRO A 60 -15.94 -1.03 -5.45
CA PRO A 60 -16.69 0.22 -5.38
C PRO A 60 -18.08 -0.09 -4.78
N THR A 61 -18.55 0.80 -3.91
CA THR A 61 -19.91 0.68 -3.37
C THR A 61 -20.92 0.73 -4.51
N ASN A 62 -21.55 -0.39 -4.81
CA ASN A 62 -22.61 -0.45 -5.81
C ASN A 62 -23.94 -0.10 -5.14
N TYR A 63 -24.39 1.14 -5.33
CA TYR A 63 -25.66 1.64 -4.77
C TYR A 63 -26.91 0.99 -5.36
N LYS A 64 -26.77 0.21 -6.45
CA LYS A 64 -27.89 -0.52 -7.08
C LYS A 64 -28.13 -1.89 -6.47
N LEU A 65 -27.20 -2.39 -5.64
CA LEU A 65 -27.32 -3.70 -5.01
C LEU A 65 -27.84 -3.55 -3.58
N SER A 66 -28.81 -4.40 -3.22
CA SER A 66 -29.24 -4.55 -1.83
C SER A 66 -28.16 -5.25 -1.00
N GLU A 67 -28.20 -5.09 0.33
CA GLU A 67 -27.20 -5.71 1.23
C GLU A 67 -27.11 -7.24 1.06
N MET A 68 -28.24 -7.93 0.87
CA MET A 68 -28.26 -9.37 0.57
C MET A 68 -27.53 -9.73 -0.74
N GLN A 69 -27.63 -8.88 -1.76
CA GLN A 69 -26.92 -9.10 -3.03
C GLN A 69 -25.42 -8.83 -2.90
N LYS A 70 -25.01 -7.94 -2.00
CA LYS A 70 -23.58 -7.71 -1.70
C LYS A 70 -22.98 -8.88 -0.93
N GLU A 71 -23.69 -9.43 0.05
CA GLU A 71 -23.25 -10.61 0.81
C GLU A 71 -23.08 -11.84 -0.08
N ALA A 72 -24.00 -12.06 -1.03
CA ALA A 72 -23.91 -13.18 -1.97
C ALA A 72 -22.71 -13.11 -2.95
N LEU A 73 -22.13 -11.92 -3.14
CA LEU A 73 -20.96 -11.71 -4.01
C LEU A 73 -19.62 -11.82 -3.28
N LEU A 74 -19.63 -11.89 -1.94
CA LEU A 74 -18.42 -12.14 -1.17
C LEU A 74 -18.07 -13.64 -1.26
N PRO A 75 -16.79 -14.00 -1.47
CA PRO A 75 -16.39 -15.40 -1.47
C PRO A 75 -16.71 -16.02 -0.09
N PRO A 76 -17.09 -17.32 -0.03
CA PRO A 76 -17.31 -17.99 1.23
C PRO A 76 -16.04 -17.86 2.07
N THR A 77 -16.18 -17.30 3.26
CA THR A 77 -15.11 -17.19 4.25
C THR A 77 -14.60 -18.61 4.55
N ALA A 78 -13.34 -18.87 4.20
CA ALA A 78 -12.62 -20.09 4.57
C ALA A 78 -12.16 -20.02 6.04
#